data_AF-A0A147F2M5-F1
#
_entry.id   AF-A0A147F2M5-F1
#
_cell.length_a   1.000
_cell.length_b   1.000
_cell.length_c   1.000
_cell.angle_alpha   90.00
_cell.angle_beta   90.00
_cell.angle_gamma   90.00
#
_symmetry.space_group_name_H-M   'P 1'
#
loop_
_entity.id
_entity.type
_entity.pdbx_description
1 polymer ?
#
loop_
_entity_poly.entity_id
_entity_poly.type
_entity_poly.pdbx_seq_one_letter_code
_entity_poly.pdbx_strand_id
1 'polypeptide(L)'
;DVLVLQTLLWADEVREAAFPALDEDVRISAKELEMSASLVESFSKDFDPEEFTDEYQQELRTLIDAKLEQGDAIDTDATFGAQEDEDGGEVIDLMEALRASVERTRAARAEKDEPAKKKTPAKKKSSKAS
;
A
#
# COMPACT_ATOMS: atom_id res chain seq x y z
N ASP A 1 4.70 23.39 36.28
CA ASP A 1 3.28 23.08 36.02
C ASP A 1 2.77 23.91 34.86
N VAL A 2 2.02 23.29 33.94
CA VAL A 2 1.39 23.93 32.79
C VAL A 2 -0.11 23.68 32.89
N LEU A 3 -0.92 24.70 32.59
CA LEU A 3 -2.36 24.59 32.51
C LEU A 3 -2.77 24.40 31.04
N VAL A 4 -3.54 23.36 30.77
CA VAL A 4 -4.16 23.12 29.45
C VAL A 4 -5.61 23.56 29.51
N LEU A 5 -6.02 24.43 28.60
CA LEU A 5 -7.40 24.85 28.41
C LEU A 5 -8.00 24.06 27.25
N GLN A 6 -9.15 23.44 27.48
CA GLN A 6 -9.90 22.72 26.45
C GLN A 6 -11.30 23.32 26.34
N THR A 7 -11.66 23.76 25.14
CA THR A 7 -12.98 24.33 24.85
C THR A 7 -14.02 23.21 24.72
N LEU A 8 -15.19 23.41 25.32
CA LEU A 8 -16.33 22.51 25.16
C LEU A 8 -17.20 22.98 24.00
N LEU A 9 -17.70 22.02 23.20
CA LEU A 9 -18.67 22.29 22.15
C LEU A 9 -20.05 22.61 22.74
N TRP A 10 -20.77 23.53 22.10
CA TRP A 10 -22.16 23.84 22.42
C TRP A 10 -23.09 22.76 21.88
N ALA A 11 -24.32 22.67 22.40
CA ALA A 11 -25.25 21.61 22.02
C ALA A 11 -25.60 21.61 20.52
N ASP A 12 -25.60 22.79 19.88
CA ASP A 12 -25.85 22.99 18.46
C ASP A 12 -24.63 22.73 17.57
N GLU A 13 -23.42 22.71 18.12
CA GLU A 13 -22.19 22.34 17.41
C GLU A 13 -21.98 20.82 17.33
N VAL A 14 -22.70 20.06 18.16
CA VAL A 14 -22.68 18.59 18.14
C VAL A 14 -23.58 18.09 17.02
N ARG A 15 -22.96 17.56 15.96
CA ARG A 15 -23.69 16.91 14.87
C ARG A 15 -24.07 15.49 15.25
N GLU A 16 -25.31 15.10 14.93
CA GLU A 16 -25.76 13.72 15.10
C GLU A 16 -25.05 12.80 14.11
N ALA A 17 -24.60 11.64 14.59
CA ALA A 17 -23.98 10.61 13.76
C ALA A 17 -25.06 9.77 13.03
N ALA A 18 -25.75 10.39 12.08
CA ALA A 18 -26.82 9.77 11.30
C ALA A 18 -26.29 9.03 10.05
N PHE A 19 -25.49 7.98 10.26
CA PHE A 19 -24.94 7.17 9.17
C PHE A 19 -25.68 5.82 9.11
N PRO A 20 -26.26 5.42 7.95
CA PRO A 20 -26.99 4.15 7.83
C PRO A 20 -26.19 2.91 8.24
N ALA A 21 -24.87 2.96 8.05
CA ALA A 21 -23.97 1.87 8.45
C ALA A 21 -23.91 1.63 9.96
N LEU A 22 -24.34 2.60 10.78
CA LEU A 22 -24.38 2.45 12.24
C LEU A 22 -25.62 1.67 12.72
N ASP A 23 -26.65 1.55 11.87
CA ASP A 23 -27.85 0.76 12.15
C ASP A 23 -27.64 -0.74 11.88
N GLU A 24 -26.50 -1.11 11.28
CA GLU A 24 -26.17 -2.48 10.91
C GLU A 24 -25.47 -3.24 12.06
N ASP A 25 -25.95 -4.44 12.38
CA ASP A 25 -25.30 -5.33 13.35
C ASP A 25 -24.18 -6.11 12.64
N VAL A 26 -22.95 -5.62 12.77
CA VAL A 26 -21.76 -6.24 12.17
C VAL A 26 -21.06 -7.12 13.20
N ARG A 27 -20.91 -8.41 12.89
CA ARG A 27 -20.11 -9.35 13.68
C ARG A 27 -18.72 -9.53 13.09
N ILE A 28 -17.71 -9.12 13.84
CA ILE A 28 -16.30 -9.26 13.46
C ILE A 28 -15.72 -10.47 14.18
N SER A 29 -15.06 -11.37 13.44
CA SER A 29 -14.37 -12.52 14.04
C SER A 29 -13.04 -12.10 14.67
N ALA A 30 -12.58 -12.88 15.66
CA ALA A 30 -11.29 -12.61 16.31
C ALA A 30 -10.11 -12.61 15.31
N LYS A 31 -10.16 -13.47 14.29
CA LYS A 31 -9.12 -13.60 13.27
C LYS A 31 -9.05 -12.38 12.35
N GLU A 32 -10.19 -11.81 11.97
CA GLU A 32 -10.26 -10.59 11.16
C GLU A 32 -9.72 -9.39 11.93
N LEU A 33 -10.02 -9.32 13.23
CA LEU A 33 -9.53 -8.26 14.11
C LEU A 33 -8.00 -8.33 14.28
N GLU A 34 -7.45 -9.53 14.50
CA GLU A 34 -6.00 -9.75 14.59
C GLU A 34 -5.27 -9.40 13.28
N MET A 35 -5.83 -9.80 12.14
CA MET A 35 -5.28 -9.46 10.83
C MET A 35 -5.30 -7.94 10.60
N SER A 36 -6.41 -7.28 10.93
CA SER A 36 -6.55 -5.82 10.77
C SER A 36 -5.59 -5.05 11.67
N ALA A 37 -5.43 -5.48 12.93
CA ALA A 37 -4.48 -4.88 13.86
C ALA A 37 -3.04 -5.03 13.35
N SER A 38 -2.68 -6.20 12.82
CA SER A 38 -1.35 -6.43 12.23
C SER A 38 -1.08 -5.53 11.02
N LEU A 39 -2.11 -5.25 10.21
CA LEU A 39 -2.02 -4.34 9.08
C LEU A 39 -1.78 -2.90 9.55
N VAL A 40 -2.57 -2.43 10.52
CA VAL A 40 -2.39 -1.09 11.10
C VAL A 40 -0.98 -0.94 11.67
N GLU A 41 -0.51 -1.93 12.44
CA GLU A 41 0.84 -1.92 13.02
C GLU A 41 1.94 -1.81 11.95
N SER A 42 1.75 -2.45 10.78
CA SER A 42 2.73 -2.36 9.68
C SER A 42 2.82 -0.97 9.04
N PHE A 43 1.80 -0.13 9.21
CA PHE A 43 1.76 1.26 8.73
C PHE A 43 1.92 2.29 9.86
N SER A 44 1.96 1.85 11.12
CA SER A 44 2.16 2.72 12.27
C SER A 44 3.57 3.29 12.29
N LYS A 45 3.68 4.57 12.68
CA LYS A 45 4.93 5.27 12.94
C LYS A 45 4.72 6.23 14.11
N ASP A 46 5.80 6.63 14.77
CA ASP A 46 5.78 7.74 15.72
C ASP A 46 5.27 9.02 15.04
N PHE A 47 4.38 9.72 15.73
CA PHE A 47 3.83 10.98 15.24
C PHE A 47 4.83 12.12 15.48
N ASP A 48 5.38 12.66 14.40
CA ASP A 48 6.17 13.88 14.39
C ASP A 48 5.36 15.02 13.71
N PRO A 49 4.90 16.03 14.47
CA PRO A 49 4.17 17.16 13.90
C PRO A 49 4.97 17.95 12.86
N GLU A 50 6.30 17.94 12.92
CA GLU A 50 7.16 18.72 12.02
C GLU A 50 7.24 18.10 10.61
N GLU A 51 6.86 16.83 10.45
CA GLU A 51 6.75 16.17 9.14
C GLU A 51 5.57 16.69 8.31
N PHE A 52 4.63 17.41 8.92
CA PHE A 52 3.44 17.95 8.25
C PHE A 52 3.55 19.45 8.09
N THR A 53 3.28 19.92 6.87
CA THR A 53 3.34 21.34 6.55
C THR A 53 2.03 21.87 6.02
N ASP A 54 1.69 23.09 6.39
CA ASP A 54 0.57 23.82 5.81
C ASP A 54 0.95 24.28 4.39
N GLU A 55 0.57 23.46 3.40
CA GLU A 55 0.82 23.72 1.98
C GLU A 55 0.22 25.06 1.55
N TYR A 56 -0.99 25.38 2.01
CA TYR A 56 -1.64 26.66 1.70
C TYR A 56 -0.81 27.85 2.19
N GLN A 57 -0.28 27.80 3.41
CA GLN A 57 0.59 28.87 3.92
C GLN A 57 1.90 28.97 3.16
N GLN A 58 2.47 27.86 2.70
CA GLN A 58 3.66 27.87 1.86
C GLN A 58 3.38 28.52 0.50
N GLU A 59 2.34 28.06 -0.19
CA GLU A 59 1.93 28.58 -1.49
C GLU A 59 1.57 30.07 -1.43
N LEU A 60 0.87 30.48 -0.36
CA LEU A 60 0.53 31.88 -0.14
C LEU A 60 1.78 32.76 0.00
N ARG A 61 2.82 32.28 0.71
CA ARG A 61 4.09 33.01 0.82
C ARG A 61 4.79 33.12 -0.52
N THR A 62 4.86 32.03 -1.27
CA THR A 62 5.41 32.03 -2.64
C THR A 62 4.69 33.02 -3.55
N LEU A 63 3.36 33.08 -3.48
CA LEU A 63 2.56 34.06 -4.22
C LEU A 63 2.89 35.50 -3.82
N ILE A 64 3.02 35.76 -2.51
CA ILE A 64 3.35 37.10 -2.00
C ILE A 64 4.73 37.53 -2.50
N ASP A 65 5.73 36.65 -2.45
CA ASP A 65 7.09 36.95 -2.90
C ASP A 65 7.12 37.22 -4.40
N ALA A 66 6.49 36.38 -5.21
CA ALA A 66 6.36 36.61 -6.65
C ALA A 66 5.61 37.93 -6.94
N LYS A 67 4.65 38.32 -6.10
CA LYS A 67 3.90 39.57 -6.27
C LYS A 67 4.76 40.78 -5.96
N LEU A 68 5.63 40.67 -4.96
CA LEU A 68 6.58 41.73 -4.63
C LEU A 68 7.62 41.93 -5.74
N GLU A 69 8.03 40.85 -6.40
CA GLU A 69 9.00 40.90 -7.50
C GLU A 69 8.41 41.38 -8.84
N GLN A 70 7.23 40.87 -9.22
CA GLN A 70 6.63 41.06 -10.54
C GLN A 70 5.49 42.11 -10.54
N GLY A 71 5.06 42.57 -9.36
CA GLY A 71 3.92 43.46 -9.21
C GLY A 71 2.59 42.78 -9.53
N ASP A 72 1.63 43.53 -10.07
CA ASP A 72 0.29 42.99 -10.41
C ASP A 72 0.28 42.14 -11.69
N ALA A 73 1.41 41.99 -12.39
CA ALA A 73 1.55 41.16 -13.58
C ALA A 73 1.96 39.71 -13.25
N ILE A 74 1.55 39.21 -12.09
CA ILE A 74 1.87 37.85 -11.65
C ILE A 74 1.18 36.82 -12.56
N ASP A 75 1.92 35.78 -12.91
CA ASP A 75 1.39 34.60 -13.59
C ASP A 75 1.50 33.42 -12.61
N THR A 76 0.34 32.89 -12.21
CA THR A 76 0.26 31.77 -11.26
C THR A 76 0.79 30.48 -11.85
N ASP A 77 0.60 30.26 -13.16
CA ASP A 77 1.05 29.05 -13.84
C ASP A 77 2.59 29.05 -13.96
N ALA A 78 3.19 30.23 -14.14
CA ALA A 78 4.63 30.42 -14.09
C ALA A 78 5.21 30.34 -12.66
N THR A 79 4.39 30.63 -11.63
CA THR A 79 4.82 30.68 -10.23
C THR A 79 4.83 29.29 -9.58
N PHE A 80 3.82 28.47 -9.87
CA PHE A 80 3.65 27.15 -9.25
C PHE A 80 3.96 25.98 -10.20
N GLY A 81 4.15 26.27 -11.49
CA GLY A 81 4.23 25.28 -12.54
C GLY A 81 2.83 24.86 -13.00
N ALA A 82 2.68 24.57 -14.29
CA ALA A 82 1.48 23.90 -14.78
C ALA A 82 1.51 22.47 -14.24
N GLN A 83 0.46 22.08 -13.51
CA GLN A 83 0.30 20.71 -13.06
C GLN A 83 0.19 19.84 -14.32
N GLU A 84 1.23 19.08 -14.66
CA GLU A 84 1.13 18.02 -15.65
C GLU A 84 0.10 17.03 -15.07
N ASP A 85 -1.07 16.93 -15.70
CA ASP A 85 -2.00 15.84 -15.44
C ASP A 85 -1.16 14.56 -15.55
N GLU A 86 -0.89 13.88 -14.43
CA GLU A 86 -0.15 12.64 -14.43
C GLU A 86 -0.90 11.66 -15.32
N ASP A 87 -0.43 11.49 -16.55
CA ASP A 87 -0.94 10.51 -17.49
C ASP A 87 -0.94 9.16 -16.77
N GLY A 88 -2.15 8.61 -16.61
CA GLY A 88 -2.47 7.55 -15.66
C GLY A 88 -1.42 6.45 -15.59
N GLY A 89 -1.02 6.11 -14.37
CA GLY A 89 0.02 5.12 -14.09
C GLY A 89 -0.18 3.82 -14.87
N GLU A 90 0.94 3.25 -15.33
CA GLU A 90 1.00 1.99 -16.07
C GLU A 90 0.36 0.87 -15.24
N VAL A 91 -0.87 0.47 -15.62
CA VAL A 91 -1.59 -0.65 -14.98
C VAL A 91 -0.90 -1.94 -15.39
N ILE A 92 0.07 -2.38 -14.59
CA ILE A 92 0.65 -3.70 -14.72
C ILE A 92 -0.42 -4.72 -14.31
N ASP A 93 -0.76 -5.68 -15.18
CA ASP A 93 -1.67 -6.78 -14.87
C ASP A 93 -1.02 -7.72 -13.82
N LEU A 94 -1.28 -7.41 -12.54
CA LEU A 94 -0.82 -8.17 -11.40
C LEU A 94 -1.32 -9.63 -11.42
N MET A 95 -2.45 -9.91 -12.07
CA MET A 95 -3.00 -11.26 -12.18
C MET A 95 -2.20 -12.09 -13.19
N GLU A 96 -1.76 -11.49 -14.28
CA GLU A 96 -0.85 -12.14 -15.24
C GLU A 96 0.53 -12.39 -14.61
N ALA A 97 1.09 -11.39 -13.92
CA ALA A 97 2.37 -11.51 -13.23
C ALA A 97 2.35 -12.63 -12.17
N LEU A 98 1.24 -12.75 -11.43
CA LEU A 98 1.04 -13.81 -10.43
C LEU A 98 0.92 -15.19 -11.09
N ARG A 99 0.12 -15.33 -12.16
CA ARG A 99 0.01 -16.61 -12.91
C ARG A 99 1.36 -17.07 -13.41
N ALA A 100 2.14 -16.17 -14.00
CA ALA A 100 3.49 -16.47 -14.49
C ALA A 100 4.44 -16.90 -13.36
N SER A 101 4.32 -16.33 -12.15
CA SER A 101 5.10 -16.72 -10.98
C SER A 101 4.74 -18.13 -10.48
N VAL A 102 3.45 -18.46 -10.46
CA VAL A 102 2.96 -19.78 -10.04
C VAL A 102 3.36 -20.86 -11.04
N GLU A 103 3.26 -20.57 -12.33
CA GLU A 103 3.67 -21.49 -13.39
C GLU A 103 5.18 -21.77 -13.37
N ARG A 104 6.01 -20.73 -13.20
CA ARG A 104 7.46 -20.90 -13.01
C ARG A 104 7.79 -21.76 -11.80
N THR A 105 7.09 -21.56 -10.69
CA THR A 105 7.27 -22.35 -9.46
C THR A 105 6.85 -23.81 -9.66
N ARG A 106 5.77 -24.05 -10.41
CA ARG A 106 5.27 -25.39 -10.72
C ARG A 106 6.19 -26.14 -11.69
N ALA A 107 6.73 -25.47 -12.70
CA ALA A 107 7.70 -26.05 -13.63
C ALA A 107 9.03 -26.42 -12.93
N ALA A 108 9.54 -25.55 -12.05
CA ALA A 108 10.75 -25.82 -11.26
C ALA A 108 10.57 -27.00 -10.27
N ARG A 109 9.35 -27.25 -9.80
CA ARG A 109 9.02 -28.45 -9.01
C ARG A 109 8.92 -29.71 -9.88
N ALA A 110 8.37 -29.62 -11.08
CA ALA A 110 8.25 -30.76 -11.99
C ALA A 110 9.60 -31.27 -12.51
N GLU A 111 10.59 -30.40 -12.73
CA GLU A 111 11.96 -30.82 -13.09
C GLU A 111 12.72 -31.51 -11.95
N LYS A 112 12.34 -31.29 -10.69
CA LYS A 112 12.94 -31.99 -9.53
C LYS A 112 12.36 -33.38 -9.28
N ASP A 113 11.29 -33.75 -9.97
CA ASP A 113 10.59 -35.04 -9.83
C ASP A 113 10.75 -35.98 -11.04
N GLU A 114 11.73 -35.77 -11.93
CA GLU A 114 12.13 -36.83 -12.87
C GLU A 114 12.98 -37.89 -12.14
N PRO A 115 12.49 -39.15 -12.01
CA PRO A 115 13.29 -40.20 -11.38
C PRO A 115 14.40 -40.62 -12.33
N ALA A 116 15.66 -40.46 -11.89
CA ALA A 116 16.83 -41.05 -12.53
C ALA A 116 16.56 -42.53 -12.86
N LYS A 117 16.39 -42.84 -14.15
CA LYS A 117 16.13 -44.19 -14.67
C LYS A 117 17.22 -45.16 -14.19
N LYS A 118 16.90 -45.94 -13.15
CA LYS A 118 17.69 -47.10 -12.68
C LYS A 118 17.75 -48.14 -13.79
N LYS A 119 18.96 -48.40 -14.30
CA LYS A 119 19.27 -49.54 -15.18
C LYS A 119 19.02 -50.86 -14.41
N THR A 120 18.24 -51.76 -15.01
CA THR A 120 17.86 -53.08 -14.49
C THR A 120 19.01 -54.09 -14.54
N PRO A 121 19.19 -54.98 -13.53
CA PRO A 121 20.15 -56.07 -13.61
C PRO A 121 19.55 -57.31 -14.31
N ALA A 122 20.25 -57.86 -15.30
CA ALA A 122 19.86 -59.09 -15.99
C ALA A 122 20.23 -60.35 -15.18
N LYS A 123 19.30 -61.30 -15.09
CA LYS A 123 19.41 -62.55 -14.29
C LYS A 123 19.96 -63.71 -15.14
N LYS A 124 21.06 -64.30 -14.66
CA LYS A 124 21.67 -65.64 -14.83
C LYS A 124 21.22 -66.56 -16.00
N LYS A 125 22.20 -67.11 -16.72
CA LYS A 125 22.22 -68.51 -17.23
C LYS A 125 23.42 -69.27 -16.66
N SER A 126 23.18 -70.54 -16.32
CA SER A 126 24.09 -71.54 -15.78
C SER A 126 24.63 -72.50 -16.85
N SER A 127 25.92 -72.88 -16.75
CA SER A 127 26.49 -74.19 -17.15
C SER A 127 27.97 -74.21 -16.68
N LYS A 128 28.36 -74.96 -15.65
CA LYS A 128 28.67 -76.41 -15.54
C LYS A 128 30.12 -76.77 -15.91
N ALA A 129 30.85 -77.21 -14.87
CA ALA A 129 31.94 -78.20 -14.78
C ALA A 129 32.99 -78.32 -15.90
N SER A 130 34.27 -78.22 -15.53
CA SER A 130 35.13 -79.38 -15.27
C SER A 130 36.40 -78.95 -14.53
#